data_AF-A0A0F8YQX0-F1
#
_entry.id   AF-A0A0F8YQX0-F1
#
_cell.length_a   1.000
_cell.length_b   1.000
_cell.length_c   1.000
_cell.angle_alpha   90.00
_cell.angle_beta   90.00
_cell.angle_gamma   90.00
#
_symmetry.space_group_name_H-M   'P 1'
#
loop_
_entity.id
_entity.type
_entity.pdbx_description
1 polymer ?
#
loop_
_entity_poly.entity_id
_entity_poly.type
_entity_poly.pdbx_seq_one_letter_code
_entity_poly.pdbx_strand_id
1 'polypeptide(L)'
;NSNPTILDFANATDPSGKITAVVEILSETNEILPDMTWIEGNLPTGHLTTVLTGLPEPTWRALYQGVQPTKSTRAQVTDLTGMLEAYSEVDVALADLSSNKQAFRLQEDRSKISGMSNEMANTLFFGNEDTEPSAFTGLAPRFNSLSAENADNIIQPATPGTGSDNRSIWLLVWGPNTVHGIIPQGSMAGIKVDDLGEMTIQDASDGSNTGRMQAYVTHYRWDAGLSLRDWRYVVRIANIDFSALLADASTGPNLPRLMFEAMDIIPNLSAGRPVFYMARGVKTILRQQMPNYEISRICPSVKSVACVSIASRACPSSGAMLWLSMKP
;
A
#
# COMPACT_ATOMS: atom_id res chain seq x y z
N ASN A 1 4.18 -17.41 5.98
CA ASN A 1 3.36 -17.25 4.76
C ASN A 1 4.11 -16.38 3.77
N SER A 2 4.81 -16.99 2.81
CA SER A 2 5.56 -16.29 1.77
C SER A 2 4.65 -16.08 0.54
N ASN A 3 3.93 -14.96 0.52
CA ASN A 3 3.28 -14.51 -0.70
C ASN A 3 4.35 -14.05 -1.70
N PRO A 4 4.14 -14.23 -3.02
CA PRO A 4 5.16 -14.00 -4.02
C PRO A 4 5.47 -12.50 -4.15
N THR A 5 6.76 -12.18 -4.06
CA THR A 5 7.29 -10.83 -4.24
C THR A 5 7.73 -10.62 -5.68
N ILE A 6 7.99 -9.36 -6.07
CA ILE A 6 8.48 -9.05 -7.41
C ILE A 6 9.83 -9.73 -7.72
N LEU A 7 10.65 -9.97 -6.70
CA LEU A 7 11.92 -10.67 -6.81
C LEU A 7 11.73 -12.15 -7.12
N ASP A 8 10.74 -12.81 -6.51
CA ASP A 8 10.42 -14.21 -6.78
C ASP A 8 9.96 -14.40 -8.23
N PHE A 9 9.16 -13.46 -8.75
CA PHE A 9 8.75 -13.46 -10.14
C PHE A 9 9.90 -13.16 -11.10
N ALA A 10 10.76 -12.19 -10.80
CA ALA A 10 11.93 -11.85 -11.62
C ALA A 10 12.91 -13.04 -11.75
N ASN A 11 13.15 -13.76 -10.65
CA ASN A 11 13.99 -14.96 -10.65
C ASN A 11 13.37 -16.12 -11.47
N ALA A 12 12.04 -16.17 -11.57
CA ALA A 12 11.35 -17.17 -12.40
C ALA A 12 11.37 -16.81 -13.89
N THR A 13 11.39 -15.52 -14.25
CA THR A 13 11.34 -15.06 -15.66
C THR A 13 12.71 -14.91 -16.32
N ASP A 14 13.77 -14.54 -15.58
CA ASP A 14 15.13 -14.41 -16.13
C ASP A 14 16.19 -15.18 -15.32
N PRO A 15 16.51 -16.43 -15.70
CA PRO A 15 17.61 -17.19 -15.12
C PRO A 15 19.00 -16.58 -15.36
N SER A 16 19.11 -15.60 -16.26
CA SER A 16 20.37 -14.93 -16.64
C SER A 16 20.79 -13.86 -15.64
N GLY A 17 19.93 -13.50 -14.68
CA GLY A 17 20.24 -12.67 -13.51
C GLY A 17 20.36 -11.16 -13.75
N LYS A 18 20.08 -10.67 -14.96
CA LYS A 18 20.16 -9.23 -15.26
C LYS A 18 18.99 -8.47 -14.63
N ILE A 19 17.79 -9.03 -14.71
CA ILE A 19 16.59 -8.45 -14.10
C ILE A 19 16.70 -8.50 -12.56
N THR A 20 17.25 -9.59 -12.01
CA THR A 20 17.47 -9.74 -10.56
C THR A 20 18.34 -8.63 -9.98
N ALA A 21 19.46 -8.29 -10.62
CA ALA A 21 20.36 -7.22 -10.14
C ALA A 21 19.69 -5.83 -10.15
N VAL A 22 18.80 -5.56 -11.11
CA VAL A 22 18.03 -4.30 -11.16
C VAL A 22 16.96 -4.26 -10.08
N VAL A 23 16.28 -5.38 -9.84
CA VAL A 23 15.26 -5.49 -8.78
C VAL A 23 15.88 -5.33 -7.39
N GLU A 24 17.10 -5.82 -7.17
CA GLU A 24 17.83 -5.58 -5.93
C GLU A 24 18.11 -4.08 -5.70
N ILE A 25 18.58 -3.36 -6.72
CA ILE A 25 18.79 -1.90 -6.65
C ILE A 25 17.46 -1.16 -6.35
N LEU A 26 16.35 -1.61 -6.94
CA LEU A 26 15.02 -1.05 -6.64
C LEU A 26 14.64 -1.27 -5.18
N SER A 27 14.87 -2.47 -4.64
CA SER A 27 14.53 -2.81 -3.26
C SER A 27 15.32 -2.00 -2.22
N GLU A 28 16.55 -1.58 -2.55
CA GLU A 28 17.34 -0.68 -1.69
C GLU A 28 16.72 0.71 -1.58
N THR A 29 16.05 1.17 -2.64
CA THR A 29 15.49 2.53 -2.72
C THR A 29 14.07 2.62 -2.16
N ASN A 30 13.28 1.55 -2.28
CA ASN A 30 11.88 1.55 -1.91
C ASN A 30 11.47 0.28 -1.16
N GLU A 31 11.17 0.44 0.14
CA GLU A 31 10.72 -0.63 1.03
C GLU A 31 9.32 -1.17 0.68
N ILE A 32 8.52 -0.44 -0.12
CA ILE A 32 7.15 -0.84 -0.47
C ILE A 32 7.13 -2.01 -1.45
N LEU A 33 7.99 -1.99 -2.47
CA LEU A 33 8.02 -2.98 -3.54
C LEU A 33 8.27 -4.43 -3.09
N PRO A 34 9.20 -4.72 -2.16
CA PRO A 34 9.40 -6.09 -1.66
C PRO A 34 8.28 -6.58 -0.72
N ASP A 35 7.48 -5.67 -0.18
CA ASP A 35 6.33 -6.03 0.65
C ASP A 35 5.08 -6.37 -0.16
N MET A 36 4.96 -5.78 -1.36
CA MET A 36 3.85 -6.00 -2.26
C MET A 36 3.80 -7.44 -2.78
N THR A 37 2.59 -7.98 -2.79
CA THR A 37 2.28 -9.23 -3.47
C THR A 37 1.89 -8.94 -4.91
N TRP A 38 2.47 -9.65 -5.86
CA TRP A 38 2.21 -9.46 -7.28
C TRP A 38 1.46 -10.65 -7.88
N ILE A 39 0.53 -10.38 -8.79
CA ILE A 39 -0.28 -11.39 -9.48
C ILE A 39 -0.46 -10.98 -10.94
N GLU A 40 -0.49 -11.96 -11.83
CA GLU A 40 -0.85 -11.73 -13.22
C GLU A 40 -2.34 -11.38 -13.35
N GLY A 41 -2.62 -10.31 -14.09
CA GLY A 41 -3.96 -9.86 -14.44
C GLY A 41 -4.72 -10.94 -15.22
N ASN A 42 -6.05 -10.95 -15.08
CA ASN A 42 -6.92 -11.82 -15.87
C ASN A 42 -7.42 -11.16 -17.16
N LEU A 43 -7.09 -9.88 -17.37
CA LEU A 43 -7.34 -9.16 -18.61
C LEU A 43 -5.99 -8.75 -19.24
N PRO A 44 -5.94 -8.55 -20.56
CA PRO A 44 -4.73 -8.09 -21.25
C PRO A 44 -4.18 -6.76 -20.74
N THR A 45 -5.04 -5.86 -20.24
CA THR A 45 -4.69 -4.49 -19.82
C THR A 45 -5.09 -4.19 -18.37
N GLY A 46 -5.34 -5.22 -17.56
CA GLY A 46 -5.87 -5.01 -16.22
C GLY A 46 -6.28 -6.27 -15.47
N HIS A 47 -7.10 -6.06 -14.44
CA HIS A 47 -7.66 -7.13 -13.62
C HIS A 47 -9.14 -6.85 -13.32
N LEU A 48 -9.99 -7.82 -13.64
CA LEU A 48 -11.41 -7.80 -13.31
C LEU A 48 -11.67 -8.61 -12.04
N THR A 49 -12.13 -7.91 -11.02
CA THR A 49 -12.61 -8.50 -9.77
C THR A 49 -14.12 -8.51 -9.74
N THR A 50 -14.73 -9.62 -9.36
CA THR A 50 -16.14 -9.66 -8.98
C THR A 50 -16.27 -9.69 -7.46
N VAL A 51 -16.93 -8.67 -6.91
CA VAL A 51 -17.26 -8.56 -5.49
C VAL A 51 -18.74 -8.83 -5.25
N LEU A 52 -19.06 -9.41 -4.10
CA LEU A 52 -20.44 -9.65 -3.68
C LEU A 52 -20.94 -8.41 -2.94
N THR A 53 -22.00 -7.77 -3.45
CA THR A 53 -22.52 -6.51 -2.90
C THR A 53 -23.68 -6.70 -1.92
N GLY A 54 -24.27 -7.89 -1.88
CA GLY A 54 -25.42 -8.15 -1.02
C GLY A 54 -25.61 -9.64 -0.76
N LEU A 55 -25.76 -9.97 0.53
CA LEU A 55 -26.14 -11.32 0.96
C LEU A 55 -27.68 -11.44 0.97
N PRO A 56 -28.24 -12.57 0.53
CA PRO A 56 -29.66 -12.82 0.67
C PRO A 56 -30.02 -13.02 2.14
N GLU A 57 -31.00 -12.25 2.65
CA GLU A 57 -31.48 -12.42 4.02
C GLU A 57 -32.45 -13.61 4.12
N PRO A 58 -32.21 -14.57 5.04
CA PRO A 58 -33.16 -15.64 5.29
C PRO A 58 -34.36 -15.11 6.09
N THR A 59 -35.55 -15.64 5.81
CA THR A 59 -36.78 -15.27 6.53
C THR A 59 -37.38 -16.47 7.27
N TRP A 60 -37.87 -16.23 8.49
CA TRP A 60 -38.62 -17.23 9.25
C TRP A 60 -40.03 -17.35 8.68
N ARG A 61 -40.47 -18.58 8.38
CA ARG A 61 -41.76 -18.85 7.73
C ARG A 61 -42.73 -19.55 8.69
N ALA A 62 -43.96 -19.02 8.80
CA ALA A 62 -45.06 -19.67 9.50
C ALA A 62 -45.71 -20.80 8.67
N LEU A 63 -46.47 -21.67 9.32
CA LEU A 63 -47.27 -22.71 8.64
C LEU A 63 -48.22 -22.07 7.61
N TYR A 64 -48.30 -22.70 6.43
CA TYR A 64 -49.12 -22.28 5.28
C TYR A 64 -48.78 -20.94 4.61
N GLN A 65 -47.62 -20.34 4.90
CA GLN A 65 -47.11 -19.14 4.20
C GLN A 65 -46.00 -19.47 3.19
N GLY A 66 -45.86 -18.66 2.15
CA GLY A 66 -44.77 -18.75 1.18
C GLY A 66 -43.49 -18.05 1.64
N VAL A 67 -42.34 -18.43 1.08
CA VAL A 67 -41.05 -17.73 1.25
C VAL A 67 -40.72 -17.05 -0.06
N GLN A 68 -40.30 -15.78 -0.01
CA GLN A 68 -39.82 -15.10 -1.21
C GLN A 68 -38.43 -15.63 -1.58
N PRO A 69 -38.19 -16.03 -2.83
CA PRO A 69 -36.85 -16.42 -3.27
C PRO A 69 -35.94 -15.19 -3.31
N THR A 70 -34.82 -15.25 -2.59
CA THR A 70 -33.79 -14.20 -2.60
C THR A 70 -32.54 -14.68 -3.33
N LYS A 71 -31.78 -13.74 -3.91
CA LYS A 71 -30.54 -14.03 -4.65
C LYS A 71 -29.46 -13.00 -4.27
N SER A 72 -28.21 -13.45 -4.19
CA SER A 72 -27.06 -12.56 -3.98
C SER A 72 -26.84 -11.61 -5.16
N THR A 73 -26.48 -10.37 -4.89
CA THR A 73 -26.03 -9.39 -5.89
C THR A 73 -24.50 -9.36 -5.98
N ARG A 74 -23.97 -9.09 -7.16
CA ARG A 74 -22.54 -9.00 -7.43
C ARG A 74 -22.25 -7.76 -8.28
N ALA A 75 -21.15 -7.08 -8.01
CA ALA A 75 -20.60 -6.02 -8.85
C ALA A 75 -19.26 -6.46 -9.42
N GLN A 76 -18.93 -5.97 -10.61
CA GLN A 76 -17.63 -6.17 -11.23
C GLN A 76 -16.87 -4.85 -11.18
N VAL A 77 -15.62 -4.90 -10.75
CA VAL A 77 -14.70 -3.78 -10.69
C VAL A 77 -13.52 -4.14 -11.56
N THR A 78 -13.13 -3.22 -12.44
CA THR A 78 -11.99 -3.38 -13.35
C THR A 78 -10.91 -2.40 -12.93
N ASP A 79 -9.74 -2.93 -12.60
CA ASP A 79 -8.53 -2.14 -12.33
C ASP A 79 -7.62 -2.20 -13.57
N LEU A 80 -7.13 -1.04 -14.03
CA LEU A 80 -6.25 -0.94 -15.18
C LEU A 80 -4.78 -0.94 -14.77
N THR A 81 -3.91 -1.32 -15.70
CA THR A 81 -2.45 -1.23 -15.55
C THR A 81 -1.90 -0.03 -16.30
N GLY A 82 -0.88 0.63 -15.75
CA GLY A 82 -0.09 1.67 -16.41
C GLY A 82 1.25 1.13 -16.90
N MET A 83 1.86 1.87 -17.83
CA MET A 83 3.20 1.60 -18.35
C MET A 83 4.13 2.75 -17.96
N LEU A 84 5.13 2.46 -17.14
CA LEU A 84 6.16 3.42 -16.74
C LEU A 84 7.43 3.16 -17.54
N GLU A 85 7.83 4.12 -18.38
CA GLU A 85 8.97 3.97 -19.30
C GLU A 85 10.01 5.07 -19.08
N ALA A 86 11.28 4.72 -19.25
CA ALA A 86 12.39 5.64 -19.23
C ALA A 86 13.47 5.22 -20.24
N TYR A 87 14.06 6.20 -20.91
CA TYR A 87 15.25 6.01 -21.73
C TYR A 87 16.47 6.52 -20.98
N SER A 88 17.55 5.74 -21.04
CA SER A 88 18.87 6.19 -20.65
C SER A 88 19.75 6.31 -21.88
N GLU A 89 20.40 7.45 -22.01
CA GLU A 89 21.16 7.85 -23.19
C GLU A 89 22.55 8.30 -22.73
N VAL A 90 23.60 7.57 -23.13
CA VAL A 90 24.99 7.85 -22.74
C VAL A 90 25.85 7.99 -23.99
N ASP A 91 26.63 9.06 -24.09
CA ASP A 91 27.55 9.29 -25.21
C ASP A 91 28.53 8.11 -25.40
N VAL A 92 28.65 7.62 -26.64
CA VAL A 92 29.54 6.50 -27.00
C VAL A 92 31.01 6.82 -26.69
N ALA A 93 31.50 8.01 -27.05
CA ALA A 93 32.89 8.38 -26.85
C ALA A 93 33.24 8.48 -25.35
N LEU A 94 32.28 8.96 -24.54
CA LEU A 94 32.44 9.02 -23.09
C LEU A 94 32.46 7.61 -22.47
N ALA A 95 31.53 6.75 -22.87
CA ALA A 95 31.48 5.38 -22.40
C ALA A 95 32.74 4.60 -22.78
N ASP A 96 33.28 4.84 -23.98
CA ASP A 96 34.47 4.19 -24.52
C ASP A 96 35.77 4.62 -23.84
N LEU A 97 35.79 5.80 -23.21
CA LEU A 97 36.92 6.27 -22.42
C LEU A 97 37.04 5.51 -21.08
N SER A 98 35.96 4.89 -20.62
CA SER A 98 35.95 4.10 -19.38
C SER A 98 36.60 2.72 -19.58
N SER A 99 37.30 2.22 -18.56
CA SER A 99 37.91 0.88 -18.59
C SER A 99 36.90 -0.26 -18.63
N ASN A 100 35.66 -0.01 -18.18
CA ASN A 100 34.55 -0.94 -18.24
C ASN A 100 33.25 -0.21 -18.63
N LYS A 101 32.96 -0.23 -19.93
CA LYS A 101 31.80 0.44 -20.55
C LYS A 101 30.47 0.05 -19.90
N GLN A 102 30.30 -1.23 -19.56
CA GLN A 102 29.06 -1.75 -18.99
C GLN A 102 28.83 -1.27 -17.56
N ALA A 103 29.90 -1.22 -16.76
CA ALA A 103 29.81 -0.73 -15.38
C ALA A 103 29.51 0.78 -15.35
N PHE A 104 30.10 1.57 -16.25
CA PHE A 104 29.83 3.00 -16.37
C PHE A 104 28.37 3.27 -16.76
N ARG A 105 27.85 2.57 -17.79
CA ARG A 105 26.44 2.67 -18.18
C ARG A 105 25.49 2.33 -17.03
N LEU A 106 25.78 1.25 -16.29
CA LEU A 106 24.96 0.86 -15.15
C LEU A 106 24.95 1.94 -14.06
N GLN A 107 26.05 2.64 -13.81
CA GLN A 107 26.12 3.71 -12.81
C GLN A 107 25.22 4.90 -13.18
N GLU A 108 25.20 5.31 -14.45
CA GLU A 108 24.29 6.35 -14.94
C GLU A 108 22.82 5.90 -14.84
N ASP A 109 22.56 4.66 -15.25
CA ASP A 109 21.22 4.07 -15.26
C ASP A 109 20.62 3.90 -13.85
N ARG A 110 21.45 3.74 -12.81
CA ARG A 110 20.98 3.65 -11.40
C ARG A 110 20.12 4.83 -11.00
N SER A 111 20.43 6.03 -11.47
CA SER A 111 19.64 7.24 -11.17
C SER A 111 18.23 7.16 -11.77
N LYS A 112 18.13 6.66 -13.01
CA LYS A 112 16.86 6.48 -13.73
C LYS A 112 16.01 5.38 -13.08
N ILE A 113 16.63 4.25 -12.77
CA ILE A 113 15.97 3.13 -12.08
C ILE A 113 15.43 3.59 -10.71
N SER A 114 16.21 4.37 -9.96
CA SER A 114 15.78 4.93 -8.67
C SER A 114 14.62 5.93 -8.84
N GLY A 115 14.66 6.75 -9.89
CA GLY A 115 13.56 7.65 -10.26
C GLY A 115 12.26 6.90 -10.55
N MET A 116 12.34 5.82 -11.34
CA MET A 116 11.19 4.97 -11.64
C MET A 116 10.60 4.31 -10.38
N SER A 117 11.46 3.85 -9.46
CA SER A 117 11.05 3.28 -8.16
C SER A 117 10.24 4.27 -7.32
N ASN A 118 10.71 5.52 -7.26
CA ASN A 118 10.02 6.59 -6.53
C ASN A 118 8.69 6.96 -7.19
N GLU A 119 8.66 7.05 -8.52
CA GLU A 119 7.44 7.35 -9.25
C GLU A 119 6.39 6.25 -9.04
N MET A 120 6.78 4.98 -9.16
CA MET A 120 5.89 3.85 -8.86
C MET A 120 5.33 3.93 -7.43
N ALA A 121 6.16 4.29 -6.44
CA ALA A 121 5.73 4.48 -5.06
C ALA A 121 4.68 5.60 -4.93
N ASN A 122 4.91 6.73 -5.61
CA ASN A 122 4.01 7.86 -5.60
C ASN A 122 2.68 7.52 -6.28
N THR A 123 2.71 6.88 -7.45
CA THR A 123 1.51 6.44 -8.17
C THR A 123 0.70 5.43 -7.37
N LEU A 124 1.36 4.50 -6.66
CA LEU A 124 0.67 3.52 -5.81
C LEU A 124 -0.25 4.18 -4.77
N PHE A 125 0.21 5.27 -4.16
CA PHE A 125 -0.59 5.98 -3.15
C PHE A 125 -1.47 7.07 -3.76
N PHE A 126 -1.00 7.85 -4.73
CA PHE A 126 -1.66 9.08 -5.16
C PHE A 126 -2.10 9.11 -6.63
N GLY A 127 -1.77 8.07 -7.40
CA GLY A 127 -2.15 7.96 -8.81
C GLY A 127 -3.66 8.02 -8.99
N ASN A 128 -4.12 8.74 -10.01
CA ASN A 128 -5.54 8.91 -10.31
C ASN A 128 -5.75 8.97 -11.83
N GLU A 129 -6.50 8.01 -12.36
CA GLU A 129 -6.83 7.91 -13.80
C GLU A 129 -7.66 9.11 -14.31
N ASP A 130 -8.41 9.80 -13.44
CA ASP A 130 -9.18 10.97 -13.84
C ASP A 130 -8.30 12.17 -14.21
N THR A 131 -7.15 12.30 -13.55
CA THR A 131 -6.20 13.41 -13.77
C THR A 131 -5.05 13.01 -14.67
N GLU A 132 -4.60 11.76 -14.57
CA GLU A 132 -3.52 11.19 -15.36
C GLU A 132 -3.98 9.82 -15.90
N PRO A 133 -4.66 9.80 -17.06
CA PRO A 133 -5.23 8.57 -17.62
C PRO A 133 -4.19 7.52 -18.02
N SER A 134 -2.92 7.90 -18.11
CA SER A 134 -1.81 6.99 -18.41
C SER A 134 -1.33 6.19 -17.19
N ALA A 135 -1.61 6.71 -15.99
CA ALA A 135 -1.28 6.09 -14.72
C ALA A 135 -2.44 5.24 -14.19
N PHE A 136 -2.15 4.27 -13.34
CA PHE A 136 -3.19 3.48 -12.66
C PHE A 136 -3.71 4.19 -11.40
N THR A 137 -4.94 3.87 -11.01
CA THR A 137 -5.55 4.45 -9.79
C THR A 137 -4.97 3.84 -8.51
N GLY A 138 -4.30 4.67 -7.72
CA GLY A 138 -3.73 4.35 -6.42
C GLY A 138 -4.75 4.34 -5.27
N LEU A 139 -4.23 4.34 -4.03
CA LEU A 139 -5.04 4.17 -2.81
C LEU A 139 -5.76 5.46 -2.35
N ALA A 140 -5.13 6.62 -2.45
CA ALA A 140 -5.66 7.88 -1.93
C ALA A 140 -6.99 8.31 -2.58
N PRO A 141 -7.16 8.25 -3.91
CA PRO A 141 -8.45 8.55 -4.53
C PRO A 141 -9.55 7.58 -4.12
N ARG A 142 -9.21 6.29 -3.93
CA ARG A 142 -10.15 5.25 -3.48
C ARG A 142 -10.65 5.49 -2.04
N PHE A 143 -9.80 6.04 -1.17
CA PHE A 143 -10.13 6.34 0.24
C PHE A 143 -10.23 7.85 0.49
N ASN A 144 -10.90 8.61 -0.39
CA ASN A 144 -10.96 10.07 -0.32
C ASN A 144 -12.20 10.62 0.41
N SER A 145 -13.35 9.93 0.32
CA SER A 145 -14.62 10.43 0.86
C SER A 145 -15.10 9.66 2.09
N LEU A 146 -15.54 10.40 3.12
CA LEU A 146 -16.21 9.84 4.31
C LEU A 146 -17.67 9.45 4.06
N SER A 147 -18.20 9.67 2.86
CA SER A 147 -19.55 9.26 2.48
C SER A 147 -19.58 7.98 1.65
N ALA A 148 -18.41 7.43 1.32
CA ALA A 148 -18.30 6.21 0.53
C ALA A 148 -18.51 4.97 1.42
N GLU A 149 -18.78 3.81 0.80
CA GLU A 149 -18.99 2.54 1.53
C GLU A 149 -17.77 2.14 2.36
N ASN A 150 -16.58 2.53 1.93
CA ASN A 150 -15.31 2.31 2.62
C ASN A 150 -14.95 3.42 3.64
N ALA A 151 -15.89 4.31 3.98
CA ALA A 151 -15.66 5.37 4.96
C ALA A 151 -15.28 4.84 6.35
N ASP A 152 -15.81 3.66 6.73
CA ASP A 152 -15.48 2.99 7.99
C ASP A 152 -13.99 2.64 8.07
N ASN A 153 -13.32 2.49 6.93
CA ASN A 153 -11.88 2.22 6.83
C ASN A 153 -11.03 3.51 6.75
N ILE A 154 -11.65 4.68 6.91
CA ILE A 154 -10.98 5.98 6.98
C ILE A 154 -11.08 6.49 8.42
N ILE A 155 -10.00 6.33 9.18
CA ILE A 155 -9.91 6.84 10.55
C ILE A 155 -9.44 8.29 10.51
N GLN A 156 -10.03 9.13 11.35
CA GLN A 156 -9.58 10.49 11.58
C GLN A 156 -9.23 10.70 13.05
N PRO A 157 -8.22 11.52 13.37
CA PRO A 157 -8.00 11.93 14.75
C PRO A 157 -9.17 12.79 15.25
N ALA A 158 -9.36 12.81 16.58
CA ALA A 158 -10.45 13.56 17.21
C ALA A 158 -10.44 15.07 16.87
N THR A 159 -9.26 15.62 16.59
CA THR A 159 -9.09 16.93 15.99
C THR A 159 -8.42 16.75 14.63
N PRO A 160 -9.18 16.65 13.53
CA PRO A 160 -8.61 16.51 12.20
C PRO A 160 -7.85 17.78 11.83
N GLY A 161 -6.65 17.60 11.29
CA GLY A 161 -5.86 18.71 10.75
C GLY A 161 -6.57 19.36 9.57
N THR A 162 -6.52 20.68 9.49
CA THR A 162 -7.05 21.47 8.37
C THR A 162 -5.89 22.20 7.68
N GLY A 163 -5.73 22.03 6.37
CA GLY A 163 -4.69 22.71 5.60
C GLY A 163 -3.73 21.77 4.86
N SER A 164 -2.58 22.29 4.44
CA SER A 164 -1.57 21.59 3.62
C SER A 164 -0.63 20.69 4.41
N ASP A 165 -0.52 20.89 5.73
CA ASP A 165 0.47 20.22 6.58
C ASP A 165 0.00 18.86 7.11
N ASN A 166 -1.08 18.36 6.52
CA ASN A 166 -1.66 17.08 6.83
C ASN A 166 -0.83 15.94 6.25
N ARG A 167 -0.75 14.84 7.00
CA ARG A 167 -0.15 13.58 6.61
C ARG A 167 -1.16 12.45 6.81
N SER A 168 -0.85 11.29 6.24
CA SER A 168 -1.65 10.08 6.43
C SER A 168 -0.76 8.88 6.74
N ILE A 169 -1.32 7.93 7.48
CA ILE A 169 -0.73 6.62 7.72
C ILE A 169 -1.63 5.59 7.05
N TRP A 170 -1.04 4.60 6.41
CA TRP A 170 -1.74 3.53 5.72
C TRP A 170 -1.41 2.19 6.36
N LEU A 171 -2.43 1.36 6.55
CA LEU A 171 -2.28 -0.04 6.90
C LEU A 171 -2.82 -0.88 5.75
N LEU A 172 -1.95 -1.69 5.16
CA LEU A 172 -2.27 -2.55 4.02
C LEU A 172 -2.03 -4.00 4.39
N VAL A 173 -2.95 -4.90 4.02
CA VAL A 173 -2.74 -6.35 4.14
C VAL A 173 -2.54 -6.94 2.75
N TRP A 174 -1.27 -7.09 2.35
CA TRP A 174 -0.92 -7.61 1.03
C TRP A 174 -1.26 -9.09 0.89
N GLY A 175 -2.06 -9.41 -0.12
CA GLY A 175 -2.50 -10.77 -0.36
C GLY A 175 -3.32 -10.91 -1.64
N PRO A 176 -3.40 -12.14 -2.18
CA PRO A 176 -4.06 -12.40 -3.46
C PRO A 176 -5.56 -12.12 -3.45
N ASN A 177 -6.19 -12.27 -2.28
CA ASN A 177 -7.62 -12.05 -2.12
C ASN A 177 -7.96 -10.68 -1.50
N THR A 178 -6.95 -9.85 -1.19
CA THR A 178 -7.11 -8.58 -0.47
C THR A 178 -6.67 -7.40 -1.35
N VAL A 179 -5.43 -6.93 -1.21
CA VAL A 179 -4.79 -5.93 -2.06
C VAL A 179 -3.50 -6.50 -2.62
N HIS A 180 -3.27 -6.33 -3.92
CA HIS A 180 -2.09 -6.84 -4.61
C HIS A 180 -1.74 -5.98 -5.82
N GLY A 181 -0.46 -5.96 -6.17
CA GLY A 181 0.00 -5.45 -7.46
C GLY A 181 -0.42 -6.37 -8.58
N ILE A 182 -0.77 -5.79 -9.72
CA ILE A 182 -1.15 -6.52 -10.94
C ILE A 182 -0.11 -6.27 -12.03
N ILE A 183 0.20 -7.33 -12.76
CA ILE A 183 1.01 -7.28 -13.98
C ILE A 183 0.09 -7.64 -15.15
N PRO A 184 0.08 -6.92 -16.28
CA PRO A 184 -0.77 -7.25 -17.41
C PRO A 184 -0.53 -8.68 -17.89
N GLN A 185 -1.57 -9.34 -18.39
CA GLN A 185 -1.47 -10.71 -18.86
C GLN A 185 -0.43 -10.84 -19.99
N GLY A 186 0.50 -11.78 -19.85
CA GLY A 186 1.56 -12.00 -20.83
C GLY A 186 2.70 -10.97 -20.83
N SER A 187 2.70 -10.01 -19.90
CA SER A 187 3.87 -9.15 -19.66
C SER A 187 4.81 -9.79 -18.63
N MET A 188 6.08 -9.38 -18.66
CA MET A 188 7.07 -9.85 -17.68
C MET A 188 6.93 -9.06 -16.39
N ALA A 189 7.05 -9.75 -15.26
CA ALA A 189 7.08 -9.11 -13.95
C ALA A 189 8.37 -8.29 -13.77
N GLY A 190 8.25 -7.10 -13.17
CA GLY A 190 9.38 -6.24 -12.87
C GLY A 190 9.75 -5.28 -13.99
N ILE A 191 10.97 -4.76 -13.91
CA ILE A 191 11.50 -3.83 -14.92
C ILE A 191 12.10 -4.64 -16.06
N LYS A 192 11.56 -4.44 -17.26
CA LYS A 192 12.16 -4.90 -18.50
C LYS A 192 13.27 -3.93 -18.91
N VAL A 193 14.45 -4.49 -19.19
CA VAL A 193 15.64 -3.75 -19.61
C VAL A 193 16.00 -4.20 -21.02
N ASP A 194 15.81 -3.33 -22.00
CA ASP A 194 16.17 -3.56 -23.39
C ASP A 194 17.40 -2.69 -23.74
N ASP A 195 18.55 -3.30 -23.98
CA ASP A 195 19.72 -2.58 -24.51
C ASP A 195 19.56 -2.43 -26.03
N LEU A 196 19.30 -1.20 -26.48
CA LEU A 196 19.11 -0.87 -27.90
C LEU A 196 20.46 -0.69 -28.62
N GLY A 197 21.56 -0.66 -27.88
CA GLY A 197 22.89 -0.47 -28.42
C GLY A 197 23.15 0.97 -28.87
N GLU A 198 24.03 1.12 -29.86
CA GLU A 198 24.40 2.42 -30.39
C GLU A 198 23.32 2.96 -31.33
N MET A 199 22.77 4.12 -30.99
CA MET A 199 21.82 4.85 -31.83
C MET A 199 22.25 6.31 -31.99
N THR A 200 21.88 6.90 -33.12
CA THR A 200 22.08 8.33 -33.35
C THR A 200 20.90 9.10 -32.75
N ILE A 201 21.16 9.83 -31.67
CA ILE A 201 20.24 10.81 -31.12
C ILE A 201 20.27 12.03 -32.02
N GLN A 202 19.09 12.42 -32.52
CA GLN A 202 18.95 13.51 -33.48
C GLN A 202 18.83 14.90 -32.84
N ASP A 203 18.78 14.95 -31.51
CA ASP A 203 18.52 16.15 -30.71
C ASP A 203 19.50 16.28 -29.54
N ALA A 204 20.79 16.28 -29.86
CA ALA A 204 21.89 16.34 -28.88
C ALA A 204 22.40 17.77 -28.63
N SER A 205 21.65 18.79 -29.03
CA SER A 205 22.01 20.20 -28.83
C SER A 205 21.12 20.80 -27.76
N ASP A 206 21.71 21.34 -26.69
CA ASP A 206 21.10 22.10 -25.59
C ASP A 206 19.92 23.01 -26.05
N GLY A 207 18.74 22.42 -26.23
CA GLY A 207 17.52 23.06 -26.70
C GLY A 207 17.44 23.51 -28.17
N SER A 208 18.34 23.07 -29.08
CA SER A 208 18.38 23.57 -30.47
C SER A 208 18.00 22.56 -31.58
N ASN A 209 17.60 21.32 -31.28
CA ASN A 209 17.14 20.32 -32.28
C ASN A 209 18.00 20.15 -33.54
N THR A 210 19.32 20.40 -33.45
CA THR A 210 20.23 20.37 -34.61
C THR A 210 21.49 19.55 -34.38
N GLY A 211 21.87 19.30 -33.13
CA GLY A 211 23.00 18.44 -32.79
C GLY A 211 22.65 16.97 -32.96
N ARG A 212 23.53 16.19 -33.59
CA ARG A 212 23.43 14.72 -33.62
C ARG A 212 24.55 14.15 -32.79
N MET A 213 24.26 13.14 -31.98
CA MET A 213 25.24 12.42 -31.16
C MET A 213 25.02 10.92 -31.28
N GLN A 214 26.10 10.16 -31.32
CA GLN A 214 26.03 8.71 -31.15
C GLN A 214 25.99 8.40 -29.66
N ALA A 215 24.95 7.70 -29.23
CA ALA A 215 24.76 7.31 -27.84
C ALA A 215 24.42 5.84 -27.72
N TYR A 216 24.87 5.23 -26.64
CA TYR A 216 24.31 3.98 -26.17
C TYR A 216 22.98 4.24 -25.48
N VAL A 217 21.93 3.56 -25.94
CA VAL A 217 20.57 3.75 -25.44
C VAL A 217 20.07 2.48 -24.77
N THR A 218 19.60 2.62 -23.54
CA THR A 218 18.91 1.56 -22.79
C THR A 218 17.46 1.98 -22.56
N HIS A 219 16.51 1.11 -22.88
CA HIS A 219 15.10 1.31 -22.60
C HIS A 219 14.67 0.52 -21.36
N TYR A 220 14.08 1.23 -20.41
CA TYR A 220 13.50 0.68 -19.20
C TYR A 220 12.00 0.78 -19.29
N ARG A 221 11.31 -0.36 -19.14
CA ARG A 221 9.85 -0.43 -19.14
C ARG A 221 9.37 -1.21 -17.93
N TRP A 222 8.37 -0.67 -17.25
CA TRP A 222 7.71 -1.31 -16.12
C TRP A 222 6.21 -1.22 -16.27
N ASP A 223 5.58 -2.37 -16.50
CA ASP A 223 4.14 -2.47 -16.55
C ASP A 223 3.61 -2.89 -15.18
N ALA A 224 2.76 -2.08 -14.57
CA ALA A 224 2.21 -2.37 -13.26
C ALA A 224 0.84 -1.73 -13.07
N GLY A 225 0.05 -2.31 -12.17
CA GLY A 225 -1.14 -1.69 -11.62
C GLY A 225 -1.38 -2.14 -10.19
N LEU A 226 -2.50 -1.69 -9.62
CA LEU A 226 -2.94 -2.04 -8.29
C LEU A 226 -4.38 -2.55 -8.35
N SER A 227 -4.63 -3.74 -7.80
CA SER A 227 -6.00 -4.21 -7.59
C SER A 227 -6.37 -4.19 -6.11
N LEU A 228 -7.51 -3.56 -5.83
CA LEU A 228 -8.15 -3.53 -4.52
C LEU A 228 -9.35 -4.48 -4.55
N ARG A 229 -9.10 -5.76 -4.32
CA ARG A 229 -10.14 -6.79 -4.38
C ARG A 229 -11.14 -6.67 -3.23
N ASP A 230 -10.64 -6.35 -2.04
CA ASP A 230 -11.44 -6.13 -0.84
C ASP A 230 -10.92 -4.89 -0.09
N TRP A 231 -11.71 -3.82 -0.12
CA TRP A 231 -11.37 -2.54 0.50
C TRP A 231 -11.25 -2.62 2.03
N ARG A 232 -11.83 -3.65 2.67
CA ARG A 232 -11.83 -3.81 4.13
C ARG A 232 -10.43 -4.13 4.70
N TYR A 233 -9.51 -4.57 3.86
CA TYR A 233 -8.13 -4.91 4.24
C TYR A 233 -7.14 -3.75 4.07
N VAL A 234 -7.66 -2.56 3.78
CA VAL A 234 -6.88 -1.32 3.70
C VAL A 234 -7.51 -0.31 4.63
N VAL A 235 -6.70 0.32 5.48
CA VAL A 235 -7.15 1.38 6.38
C VAL A 235 -6.30 2.62 6.16
N ARG A 236 -6.96 3.78 6.05
CA ARG A 236 -6.33 5.08 5.94
C ARG A 236 -6.56 5.87 7.23
N ILE A 237 -5.49 6.23 7.93
CA ILE A 237 -5.56 7.24 8.99
C ILE A 237 -5.29 8.59 8.34
N ALA A 238 -6.34 9.35 8.09
CA ALA A 238 -6.31 10.60 7.35
C ALA A 238 -6.17 11.83 8.28
N ASN A 239 -5.75 12.96 7.69
CA ASN A 239 -5.76 14.29 8.31
C ASN A 239 -4.99 14.38 9.63
N ILE A 240 -3.80 13.78 9.67
CA ILE A 240 -2.86 13.94 10.79
C ILE A 240 -2.11 15.25 10.58
N ASP A 241 -2.40 16.27 11.38
CA ASP A 241 -1.65 17.53 11.37
C ASP A 241 -0.22 17.30 11.89
N PHE A 242 0.78 17.47 11.04
CA PHE A 242 2.18 17.26 11.42
C PHE A 242 2.68 18.29 12.45
N SER A 243 2.17 19.52 12.41
CA SER A 243 2.60 20.59 13.31
C SER A 243 2.10 20.40 14.74
N ALA A 244 0.97 19.72 14.90
CA ALA A 244 0.36 19.41 16.19
C ALA A 244 0.87 18.10 16.83
N LEU A 245 1.75 17.35 16.14
CA LEU A 245 2.30 16.10 16.65
C LEU A 245 3.42 16.36 17.67
N LEU A 246 3.14 16.04 18.93
CA LEU A 246 4.11 16.11 20.03
C LEU A 246 4.63 14.73 20.44
N ALA A 247 5.85 14.71 20.96
CA ALA A 247 6.51 13.50 21.44
C ALA A 247 5.78 12.83 22.62
N ASP A 248 5.13 13.62 23.49
CA ASP A 248 4.42 13.15 24.68
C ASP A 248 2.92 12.87 24.44
N ALA A 249 2.41 13.19 23.24
CA ALA A 249 1.00 13.13 22.89
C ALA A 249 0.07 13.83 23.90
N SER A 250 0.56 14.86 24.59
CA SER A 250 -0.22 15.62 25.58
C SER A 250 -1.33 16.43 24.93
N THR A 251 -1.06 16.95 23.73
CA THR A 251 -2.03 17.55 22.82
C THR A 251 -1.85 16.99 21.42
N GLY A 252 -2.93 16.92 20.64
CA GLY A 252 -2.90 16.42 19.27
C GLY A 252 -3.11 14.90 19.14
N PRO A 253 -2.96 14.36 17.92
CA PRO A 253 -3.22 12.95 17.63
C PRO A 253 -2.27 11.99 18.36
N ASN A 254 -2.83 11.01 19.07
CA ASN A 254 -2.09 9.88 19.64
C ASN A 254 -1.95 8.79 18.57
N LEU A 255 -0.74 8.65 18.00
CA LEU A 255 -0.51 7.76 16.87
C LEU A 255 -0.65 6.27 17.24
N PRO A 256 -0.07 5.76 18.36
CA PRO A 256 -0.27 4.38 18.76
C PRO A 256 -1.75 3.98 18.89
N ARG A 257 -2.58 4.83 19.51
CA ARG A 257 -4.01 4.56 19.68
C ARG A 257 -4.71 4.41 18.31
N LEU A 258 -4.46 5.32 17.38
CA LEU A 258 -5.06 5.28 16.04
C LEU A 258 -4.58 4.07 15.23
N MET A 259 -3.33 3.64 15.42
CA MET A 259 -2.79 2.44 14.77
C MET A 259 -3.42 1.16 15.31
N PHE A 260 -3.70 1.07 16.62
CA PHE A 260 -4.44 -0.07 17.18
C PHE A 260 -5.88 -0.10 16.69
N GLU A 261 -6.54 1.05 16.62
CA GLU A 261 -7.88 1.18 16.02
C GLU A 261 -7.89 0.70 14.56
N ALA A 262 -6.86 1.04 13.78
CA ALA A 262 -6.70 0.53 12.42
C ALA A 262 -6.52 -0.99 12.33
N MET A 263 -5.86 -1.61 13.31
CA MET A 263 -5.71 -3.07 13.36
C MET A 263 -7.04 -3.76 13.67
N ASP A 264 -7.87 -3.18 14.55
CA ASP A 264 -9.14 -3.77 14.99
C ASP A 264 -10.25 -3.68 13.91
N ILE A 265 -10.18 -2.70 13.01
CA ILE A 265 -11.11 -2.58 11.87
C ILE A 265 -10.89 -3.72 10.86
N ILE A 266 -9.67 -4.23 10.73
CA ILE A 266 -9.36 -5.26 9.73
C ILE A 266 -9.98 -6.60 10.17
N PRO A 267 -10.80 -7.25 9.32
CA PRO A 267 -11.50 -8.48 9.71
C PRO A 267 -10.58 -9.64 10.08
N ASN A 268 -9.42 -9.76 9.41
CA ASN A 268 -8.45 -10.81 9.67
C ASN A 268 -7.03 -10.42 9.22
N LEU A 269 -6.18 -10.00 10.15
CA LEU A 269 -4.78 -9.65 9.85
C LEU A 269 -3.94 -10.82 9.31
N SER A 270 -4.36 -12.07 9.51
CA SER A 270 -3.64 -13.27 9.05
C SER A 270 -3.93 -13.63 7.58
N ALA A 271 -4.85 -12.91 6.91
CA ALA A 271 -5.20 -13.17 5.51
C ALA A 271 -4.07 -12.84 4.52
N GLY A 272 -3.05 -12.10 4.96
CA GLY A 272 -1.93 -11.69 4.12
C GLY A 272 -0.76 -11.17 4.96
N ARG A 273 0.04 -10.26 4.38
CA ARG A 273 1.14 -9.56 5.06
C ARG A 273 0.68 -8.16 5.45
N PRO A 274 0.35 -7.91 6.73
CA PRO A 274 0.02 -6.56 7.20
C PRO A 274 1.27 -5.69 7.29
N VAL A 275 1.23 -4.49 6.69
CA VAL A 275 2.34 -3.52 6.68
C VAL A 275 1.79 -2.11 6.89
N PHE A 276 2.49 -1.32 7.73
CA PHE A 276 2.22 0.10 7.87
C PHE A 276 3.14 0.94 6.99
N TYR A 277 2.54 1.87 6.24
CA TYR A 277 3.26 2.88 5.48
C TYR A 277 2.98 4.26 6.06
N MET A 278 4.05 5.01 6.30
CA MET A 278 3.98 6.36 6.86
C MET A 278 5.20 7.19 6.46
N ALA A 279 5.02 8.51 6.42
CA ALA A 279 6.13 9.42 6.16
C ALA A 279 7.21 9.33 7.26
N ARG A 280 8.49 9.50 6.89
CA ARG A 280 9.64 9.38 7.80
C ARG A 280 9.52 10.28 9.04
N GLY A 281 9.03 11.51 8.88
CA GLY A 281 8.79 12.42 10.00
C GLY A 281 7.77 11.88 11.02
N VAL A 282 6.67 11.31 10.53
CA VAL A 282 5.63 10.68 11.37
C VAL A 282 6.18 9.44 12.09
N LYS A 283 7.00 8.63 11.40
CA LYS A 283 7.70 7.48 11.99
C LYS A 283 8.60 7.88 13.17
N THR A 284 9.30 9.01 13.06
CA THR A 284 10.14 9.54 14.14
C THR A 284 9.30 9.92 15.36
N ILE A 285 8.19 10.65 15.17
CA ILE A 285 7.32 11.03 16.30
C ILE A 285 6.64 9.82 16.93
N LEU A 286 6.19 8.84 16.13
CA LEU A 286 5.63 7.59 16.63
C LEU A 286 6.60 6.91 17.62
N ARG A 287 7.88 6.82 17.27
CA ARG A 287 8.93 6.26 18.14
C ARG A 287 9.13 7.06 19.42
N GLN A 288 8.90 8.37 19.40
CA GLN A 288 8.98 9.21 20.60
C GLN A 288 7.74 9.06 21.49
N GLN A 289 6.55 8.86 20.90
CA GLN A 289 5.30 8.65 21.62
C GLN A 289 5.23 7.29 22.34
N MET A 290 5.87 6.24 21.78
CA MET A 290 5.88 4.89 22.37
C MET A 290 6.41 4.82 23.82
N PRO A 291 7.62 5.33 24.16
CA PRO A 291 8.14 5.27 25.53
C PRO A 291 7.38 6.19 26.51
N ASN A 292 6.85 7.31 26.02
CA ASN A 292 6.08 8.25 26.86
C ASN A 292 4.75 7.66 27.33
N TYR A 293 4.20 6.70 26.58
CA TYR A 293 3.04 5.92 27.03
C TYR A 293 3.35 5.08 28.27
N GLU A 294 4.55 4.49 28.37
CA GLU A 294 4.96 3.69 29.53
C GLU A 294 5.24 4.57 30.76
N ILE A 295 5.84 5.75 30.56
CA ILE A 295 6.12 6.70 31.65
C ILE A 295 4.83 7.27 32.24
N SER A 296 3.80 7.52 31.43
CA SER A 296 2.48 7.94 31.92
C SER A 296 1.78 6.89 32.79
N ARG A 297 2.19 5.62 32.72
CA ARG A 297 1.71 4.52 33.60
C ARG A 297 2.55 4.34 34.85
N ILE A 298 3.81 4.81 34.87
CA ILE A 298 4.69 4.75 36.06
C ILE A 298 4.32 5.84 37.08
N CYS A 299 3.58 6.88 36.69
CA CYS A 299 2.93 7.77 37.64
C CYS A 299 1.59 8.30 37.10
N PRO A 300 0.49 7.69 37.57
CA PRO A 300 -0.54 8.49 38.20
C PRO A 300 -0.94 7.88 39.55
N SER A 301 -0.89 8.70 40.59
CA SER A 301 -1.45 8.40 41.91
C SER A 301 -2.97 8.20 41.83
N VAL A 302 -3.45 7.04 41.39
CA VAL A 302 -4.85 6.61 41.58
C VAL A 302 -4.86 5.09 41.79
N LYS A 303 -5.28 4.70 43.00
CA LYS A 303 -5.56 3.32 43.41
C LYS A 303 -6.60 2.68 42.48
N SER A 304 -6.28 1.51 41.93
CA SER A 304 -7.21 0.45 41.51
C SER A 304 -8.49 0.87 40.76
N VAL A 305 -8.51 0.70 39.43
CA VAL A 305 -9.76 0.57 38.67
C VAL A 305 -10.06 -0.91 38.51
N ALA A 306 -11.00 -1.42 39.29
CA ALA A 306 -11.57 -2.75 39.10
C ALA A 306 -12.51 -2.73 37.88
N CYS A 307 -12.29 -3.64 36.94
CA CYS A 307 -13.21 -3.93 35.84
C CYS A 307 -14.41 -4.70 36.41
N VAL A 308 -15.62 -4.15 36.31
CA VAL A 308 -16.87 -4.89 36.55
C VAL A 308 -17.70 -4.80 35.27
N SER A 309 -17.90 -5.95 34.62
CA SER A 309 -18.80 -6.09 33.47
C SER A 309 -20.26 -5.95 33.89
N ILE A 310 -21.01 -5.14 33.16
CA ILE A 310 -22.45 -4.94 33.28
C ILE A 310 -23.20 -6.23 32.87
N ALA A 311 -24.19 -6.64 33.66
CA ALA A 311 -25.31 -7.42 33.15
C ALA A 311 -26.62 -6.82 33.67
N SER A 312 -27.45 -6.34 32.74
CA SER A 312 -28.80 -5.88 32.98
C SER A 312 -29.73 -7.07 33.27
N ARG A 313 -30.55 -6.96 34.34
CA ARG A 313 -31.95 -7.43 34.42
C ARG A 313 -32.52 -7.14 35.81
N ALA A 314 -33.77 -6.68 35.83
CA ALA A 314 -34.51 -6.28 37.03
C ALA A 314 -35.08 -7.48 37.83
N CYS A 315 -34.92 -7.42 39.17
CA CYS A 315 -35.75 -7.92 40.31
C CYS A 315 -36.22 -9.40 40.41
N PRO A 316 -36.57 -9.95 41.62
CA PRO A 316 -36.07 -9.72 42.99
C PRO A 316 -35.73 -11.01 43.79
N SER A 317 -34.95 -10.81 44.87
CA SER A 317 -34.97 -11.52 46.17
C SER A 317 -34.44 -12.96 46.32
N SER A 318 -33.77 -13.13 47.47
CA SER A 318 -33.38 -14.35 48.20
C SER A 318 -32.00 -14.93 47.88
N GLY A 319 -31.24 -15.14 48.96
CA GLY A 319 -29.79 -15.27 48.95
C GLY A 319 -29.27 -16.68 48.89
N ALA A 320 -27.99 -16.79 48.49
CA ALA A 320 -27.07 -17.83 48.92
C ALA A 320 -25.65 -17.37 48.55
N MET A 321 -24.82 -17.20 49.57
CA MET A 321 -23.40 -16.86 49.49
C MET A 321 -22.61 -18.16 49.30
N LEU A 322 -21.94 -18.35 48.17
CA LEU A 322 -21.06 -19.50 47.93
C LEU A 322 -19.61 -19.02 47.74
N TRP A 323 -18.74 -19.48 48.61
CA TRP A 323 -17.29 -19.26 48.60
C TRP A 323 -16.63 -20.08 47.48
N LEU A 324 -15.66 -19.51 46.77
CA LEU A 324 -14.61 -20.31 46.14
C LEU A 324 -13.24 -19.60 46.15
N SER A 325 -12.26 -20.40 46.51
CA SER A 325 -10.90 -20.10 46.92
C SER A 325 -9.97 -19.82 45.74
N MET A 326 -9.15 -18.77 45.84
CA MET A 326 -7.97 -18.54 44.99
C MET A 326 -6.69 -19.02 45.69
N LYS A 327 -5.80 -19.70 44.95
CA LYS A 327 -4.34 -19.74 45.15
C LYS A 327 -3.65 -20.64 44.11
N PRO A 328 -2.33 -20.49 43.88
CA PRO A 328 -1.47 -19.30 44.03
C PRO A 328 -1.22 -18.58 42.70
#